data_AF-A0A5S3W9B8-F1
#
_entry.id   AF-A0A5S3W9B8-F1
#
_cell.length_a   1.000
_cell.length_b   1.000
_cell.length_c   1.000
_cell.angle_alpha   90.00
_cell.angle_beta   90.00
_cell.angle_gamma   90.00
#
_symmetry.space_group_name_H-M   'P 1'
#
loop_
_entity.id
_entity.type
_entity.pdbx_description
1 polymer ?
#
loop_
_entity_poly.entity_id
_entity_poly.type
_entity_poly.pdbx_seq_one_letter_code
_entity_poly.pdbx_strand_id
1 'polypeptide(L)' 'MFRLLFLLPIVLCLGWYFFLRQNGVPIKQGKKGFMYILGFSAFVLAFFVFIMQITEYSQSEL' A
#
# COMPACT_ATOMS: atom_id res chain seq x y z
N MET A 1 -8.39 6.08 -14.55
CA MET A 1 -9.05 6.37 -13.26
C MET A 1 -8.46 5.53 -12.10
N PHE A 2 -8.04 4.28 -12.31
CA PHE A 2 -7.34 3.44 -11.30
C PHE A 2 -5.97 3.92 -10.80
N ARG A 3 -5.34 4.92 -11.44
CA ARG A 3 -4.00 5.42 -11.09
C ARG A 3 -3.88 5.95 -9.65
N LEU A 4 -4.94 6.55 -9.11
CA LEU A 4 -4.93 7.10 -7.74
C LEU A 4 -4.73 6.02 -6.68
N LEU A 5 -5.27 4.82 -6.93
CA LEU A 5 -5.17 3.71 -6.00
C LEU A 5 -3.78 3.05 -6.02
N PHE A 6 -3.07 3.13 -7.14
CA PHE A 6 -1.65 2.76 -7.23
C PHE A 6 -0.72 3.83 -6.64
N LEU A 7 -1.13 5.09 -6.62
CA LEU A 7 -0.37 6.19 -6.03
C LEU A 7 -0.40 6.17 -4.49
N LEU A 8 -1.50 5.67 -3.92
CA LEU A 8 -1.73 5.61 -2.47
C LEU A 8 -0.59 4.93 -1.68
N PRO A 9 -0.06 3.75 -2.08
CA PRO A 9 1.10 3.14 -1.41
C PRO A 9 2.38 3.97 -1.58
N ILE A 10 2.56 4.66 -2.70
CA ILE A 10 3.74 5.50 -2.96
C ILE A 10 3.73 6.74 -2.04
N VAL A 11 2.56 7.37 -1.87
CA VAL A 11 2.39 8.53 -0.99
C VAL A 11 2.60 8.12 0.48
N LEU A 12 2.12 6.95 0.90
CA LEU A 12 2.39 6.42 2.25
C LEU A 12 3.87 6.11 2.48
N CYS A 13 4.55 5.49 1.49
CA CYS A 13 6.00 5.26 1.53
C CYS A 13 6.78 6.58 1.70
N LEU A 14 6.43 7.59 0.91
CA LEU A 14 7.07 8.92 0.95
C LEU A 14 6.82 9.64 2.27
N GLY A 15 5.59 9.62 2.78
CA GLY A 15 5.22 10.24 4.05
C GLY A 15 5.99 9.65 5.23
N TRP A 16 6.13 8.32 5.26
CA TRP A 16 6.88 7.65 6.31
C TRP A 16 8.39 7.87 6.22
N TYR A 17 8.93 7.88 5.00
CA TYR A 17 10.34 8.21 4.76
C TYR A 17 10.66 9.63 5.23
N PHE A 18 9.78 10.59 4.95
CA PHE A 18 9.91 11.97 5.40
C PHE A 18 9.80 12.10 6.93
N PHE A 19 8.89 11.35 7.55
CA PHE A 19 8.73 11.30 9.01
C PHE A 19 9.98 10.78 9.72
N LEU A 20 10.60 9.70 9.22
CA LEU A 20 11.87 9.18 9.73
C LEU A 20 13.01 10.18 9.58
N ARG A 21 13.06 10.88 8.44
CA ARG A 21 14.07 11.89 8.12
C ARG A 21 13.96 13.12 9.03
N GLN A 22 12.76 13.63 9.26
CA GLN A 22 12.54 14.78 10.15
C GLN A 22 12.82 14.45 11.62
N ASN A 23 12.43 13.26 12.08
CA ASN A 23 12.59 12.88 13.48
C ASN A 23 13.99 12.31 13.81
N GLY A 24 14.89 12.18 12.82
CA GLY A 24 16.25 11.67 13.04
C GLY A 24 16.30 10.22 13.55
N VAL A 25 15.21 9.47 13.38
CA VAL A 25 15.06 8.12 13.96
C VAL A 25 15.95 7.14 13.16
N PRO A 26 16.84 6.40 13.83
CA PRO A 26 17.71 5.44 13.14
C PRO A 26 16.88 4.35 12.46
N ILE A 27 17.23 4.00 11.22
CA ILE A 27 16.51 3.03 10.37
C ILE A 27 16.30 1.66 11.06
N LYS A 28 17.15 1.32 12.05
CA LYS A 28 16.96 0.15 12.92
C LYS A 28 15.63 0.16 13.70
N GLN A 29 15.13 1.31 14.16
CA GLN A 29 13.80 1.44 14.77
C GLN A 29 12.69 1.62 13.73
N GLY A 30 13.01 2.21 12.57
CA GLY A 30 12.09 2.38 11.45
C GLY A 30 11.54 1.07 10.86
N LYS A 31 12.15 -0.08 11.16
CA LYS A 31 11.72 -1.42 10.71
C LYS A 31 10.26 -1.73 11.03
N LYS A 32 9.76 -1.32 12.20
CA LYS A 32 8.34 -1.51 12.56
C LYS A 32 7.44 -0.72 11.61
N GLY A 33 7.77 0.54 11.36
CA GLY A 33 7.06 1.38 10.41
C GLY A 33 7.14 0.87 8.97
N PHE A 34 8.30 0.37 8.56
CA PHE A 34 8.47 -0.27 7.25
C PHE A 34 7.58 -1.51 7.10
N MET A 35 7.43 -2.31 8.17
CA MET A 35 6.52 -3.46 8.19
C MET A 35 5.04 -3.04 8.09
N TYR A 36 4.67 -1.91 8.70
CA TYR A 36 3.33 -1.34 8.54
C TYR A 36 3.06 -0.85 7.12
N ILE A 37 4.01 -0.16 6.48
CA ILE A 37 3.87 0.27 5.08
C ILE A 37 3.80 -0.92 4.13
N LEU A 38 4.62 -1.93 4.38
CA LEU A 38 4.67 -3.14 3.57
C LEU A 38 3.39 -3.96 3.73
N GLY A 39 2.90 -4.12 4.97
CA GLY A 39 1.61 -4.74 5.26
C GLY A 39 0.44 -3.95 4.65
N PHE A 40 0.46 -2.63 4.72
CA PHE A 40 -0.57 -1.78 4.14
C PHE A 40 -0.55 -1.81 2.60
N SER A 41 0.64 -1.77 1.99
CA SER A 41 0.78 -1.91 0.53
C SER A 41 0.32 -3.30 0.05
N ALA A 42 0.67 -4.36 0.78
CA ALA A 42 0.21 -5.71 0.50
C ALA A 42 -1.32 -5.84 0.67
N PHE A 43 -1.89 -5.20 1.70
CA PHE A 43 -3.34 -5.16 1.91
C PHE A 43 -4.06 -4.47 0.75
N VAL A 44 -3.56 -3.31 0.30
CA VAL A 44 -4.14 -2.59 -0.86
C VAL A 44 -4.04 -3.42 -2.14
N LEU A 45 -2.90 -4.09 -2.38
CA LEU A 45 -2.72 -5.01 -3.50
C LEU A 45 -3.71 -6.18 -3.45
N ALA A 46 -3.86 -6.81 -2.28
CA ALA A 46 -4.79 -7.92 -2.08
C ALA A 46 -6.24 -7.47 -2.29
N PHE A 47 -6.61 -6.29 -1.77
CA PHE A 47 -7.94 -5.71 -1.98
C PHE A 47 -8.23 -5.48 -3.47
N PHE A 48 -7.23 -5.03 -4.23
CA PHE A 48 -7.33 -4.85 -5.67
C PHE A 48 -7.52 -6.16 -6.43
N VAL A 49 -6.70 -7.17 -6.12
CA VAL A 49 -6.82 -8.50 -6.70
C VAL A 49 -8.19 -9.09 -6.38
N PHE A 50 -8.68 -8.89 -5.16
CA PHE A 50 -10.00 -9.34 -4.71
C PHE A 50 -11.14 -8.70 -5.52
N ILE A 51 -11.12 -7.38 -5.70
CA ILE A 51 -12.09 -6.66 -6.55
C ILE A 51 -12.02 -7.16 -8.00
N MET A 52 -10.81 -7.39 -8.53
CA MET A 52 -10.64 -7.94 -9.88
C MET A 52 -11.30 -9.31 -10.00
N GLN A 53 -11.02 -10.21 -9.06
CA GLN A 53 -11.62 -11.55 -9.05
C GLN A 53 -13.15 -11.51 -8.94
N ILE A 54 -13.71 -10.63 -8.10
CA ILE A 54 -15.18 -10.45 -8.02
C ILE A 54 -15.75 -9.92 -9.34
N THR A 55 -15.06 -8.97 -9.97
CA THR A 55 -15.51 -8.39 -11.25
C THR A 55 -15.44 -9.42 -12.38
N GLU A 56 -14.36 -10.19 -12.45
CA GLU A 56 -14.15 -11.25 -13.43
C GLU A 56 -15.15 -12.39 -13.25
N TYR A 57 -15.41 -12.82 -12.00
CA TYR A 57 -16.46 -13.78 -11.65
C TYR A 57 -17.86 -13.26 -12.00
N SER A 58 -18.12 -11.97 -11.83
CA SER A 58 -19.40 -11.37 -12.21
C SER A 58 -19.61 -11.27 -13.72
N GLN A 59 -18.54 -11.31 -14.53
CA GLN A 59 -18.60 -11.17 -15.99
C GLN A 59 -18.65 -12.53 -16.72
N SER A 60 -18.37 -13.64 -16.02
CA SER A 60 -18.53 -15.01 -16.54
C SER A 60 -19.94 -15.58 -16.39
N GLU A 61 -20.80 -14.94 -15.59
CA GLU A 61 -22.19 -15.34 -15.32
C GLU A 61 -23.21 -14.61 -16.23
N LEU A 62 -22.74 -13.90 -17.27
CA LEU A 62 -23.53 -13.07 -18.19
C LEU A 62 -23.31 -13.53 -19.64
#